data_AF-A0A962H0P0-F1
#
_entry.id   AF-A0A962H0P0-F1
#
_cell.length_a   1.000
_cell.length_b   1.000
_cell.length_c   1.000
_cell.angle_alpha   90.00
_cell.angle_beta   90.00
_cell.angle_gamma   90.00
#
_symmetry.space_group_name_H-M   'P 1'
#
loop_
_entity.id
_entity.type
_entity.pdbx_description
1 polymer ?
#
loop_
_entity_poly.entity_id
_entity_poly.type
_entity_poly.pdbx_seq_one_letter_code
_entity_poly.pdbx_strand_id
1 'polypeptide(L)'
;MSGYLETWSHHPVGLLHVGLAMLALLTGPLLFLRRKGTRAHRVLGYGYVVAMVIANVAALARYGLTGGFNLFHAAALASLATLIPASYCAWRARVEASRGMRVAHGIFMSWTYFGLAIAFVAEFVTRRMPQLLHGDGAWIRFSVFLLLTMLLAGWMTQRLINLRILKRGSEPPSSQ
;
A
#
# COMPACT_ATOMS: atom_id res chain seq x y z
N MET A 1 -4.57 9.15 25.00
CA MET A 1 -4.53 8.81 23.56
C MET A 1 -5.54 9.59 22.69
N SER A 2 -6.69 10.05 23.21
CA SER A 2 -7.61 10.94 22.45
C SER A 2 -6.92 12.21 21.93
N GLY A 3 -6.10 12.88 22.74
CA GLY A 3 -5.33 14.05 22.30
C GLY A 3 -4.23 13.77 21.26
N TYR A 4 -3.77 12.52 21.09
CA TYR A 4 -2.77 12.18 20.06
C TYR A 4 -3.37 12.19 18.66
N LEU A 5 -4.54 11.56 18.47
CA LEU A 5 -5.18 11.51 17.15
C LEU A 5 -5.62 12.89 16.68
N GLU A 6 -6.02 13.74 17.62
CA GLU A 6 -6.34 15.15 17.41
C GLU A 6 -5.07 15.94 17.03
N THR A 7 -4.00 15.84 17.82
CA THR A 7 -2.72 16.53 17.52
C THR A 7 -2.04 16.04 16.25
N TRP A 8 -2.15 14.75 15.89
CA TRP A 8 -1.63 14.22 14.64
C TRP A 8 -2.34 14.83 13.43
N SER A 9 -3.68 14.91 13.45
CA SER A 9 -4.45 15.50 12.35
C SER A 9 -4.29 17.02 12.24
N HIS A 10 -3.85 17.71 13.29
CA HIS A 10 -3.60 19.16 13.25
C HIS A 10 -2.13 19.53 13.06
N HIS A 11 -1.21 18.55 13.11
CA HIS A 11 0.21 18.79 12.88
C HIS A 11 0.52 18.83 11.37
N PRO A 12 1.34 19.77 10.87
CA PRO A 12 1.63 19.90 9.43
C PRO A 12 2.13 18.61 8.77
N VAL A 13 3.01 17.86 9.45
CA VAL A 13 3.51 16.56 8.98
C VAL A 13 2.40 15.49 8.88
N GLY A 14 1.44 15.51 9.81
CA GLY A 14 0.31 14.58 9.78
C GLY A 14 -0.70 14.93 8.70
N LEU A 15 -0.98 16.21 8.50
CA LEU A 15 -1.78 16.69 7.37
C LEU A 15 -1.14 16.33 6.03
N LEU A 16 0.18 16.53 5.89
CA LEU A 16 0.93 16.12 4.71
C LEU A 16 0.83 14.61 4.46
N HIS A 17 1.05 13.80 5.50
CA HIS A 17 0.91 12.34 5.43
C HIS A 17 -0.48 11.94 4.94
N VAL A 18 -1.54 12.43 5.59
CA VAL A 18 -2.93 12.07 5.26
C VAL A 18 -3.29 12.56 3.85
N GLY A 19 -2.94 13.78 3.48
CA GLY A 19 -3.22 14.33 2.16
C GLY A 19 -2.57 13.52 1.04
N LEU A 20 -1.30 13.12 1.21
CA LEU A 20 -0.58 12.30 0.22
C LEU A 20 -1.04 10.84 0.21
N ALA A 21 -1.37 10.27 1.38
CA ALA A 21 -1.96 8.94 1.46
C ALA A 21 -3.32 8.89 0.74
N MET A 22 -4.15 9.92 0.91
CA MET A 22 -5.43 10.05 0.19
C MET A 22 -5.23 10.23 -1.31
N LEU A 23 -4.26 11.06 -1.72
CA LEU A 23 -3.92 11.20 -3.15
C LEU A 23 -3.49 9.86 -3.75
N ALA A 24 -2.63 9.10 -3.05
CA ALA A 24 -2.21 7.77 -3.48
C ALA A 24 -3.39 6.78 -3.53
N LEU A 25 -4.28 6.82 -2.53
CA LEU A 25 -5.45 5.95 -2.44
C LEU A 25 -6.41 6.19 -3.62
N LEU A 26 -6.62 7.44 -4.01
CA LEU A 26 -7.48 7.79 -5.14
C LEU A 26 -6.83 7.54 -6.51
N THR A 27 -5.51 7.73 -6.62
CA THR A 27 -4.79 7.51 -7.89
C THR A 27 -4.50 6.03 -8.17
N GLY A 28 -4.41 5.19 -7.13
CA GLY A 28 -4.16 3.75 -7.26
C GLY A 28 -5.13 3.01 -8.18
N PRO A 29 -6.46 3.09 -8.00
CA PRO A 29 -7.43 2.47 -8.90
C PRO A 29 -7.29 2.94 -10.35
N LEU A 30 -7.07 4.25 -10.55
CA LEU A 30 -6.86 4.82 -11.87
C LEU A 30 -5.64 4.21 -12.56
N LEU A 31 -4.55 3.96 -11.82
CA LEU A 31 -3.35 3.28 -12.31
C LEU A 31 -3.63 1.86 -12.83
N PHE A 32 -4.48 1.09 -12.13
CA PHE A 32 -4.85 -0.27 -12.54
C PHE A 32 -5.78 -0.30 -13.77
N LEU A 33 -6.67 0.68 -13.88
CA LEU A 33 -7.62 0.79 -15.00
C LEU A 33 -6.96 1.26 -16.29
N ARG A 34 -5.90 2.08 -16.20
CA ARG A 34 -5.23 2.63 -17.39
C ARG A 34 -4.44 1.57 -18.17
N ARG A 35 -4.24 1.86 -19.46
CA ARG A 35 -3.35 1.06 -20.32
C ARG A 35 -1.90 1.21 -19.84
N LYS A 36 -1.27 0.06 -19.58
CA LYS A 36 0.06 -0.05 -18.98
C LYS A 36 1.12 0.40 -19.98
N GLY A 37 2.18 1.05 -19.49
CA GLY A 37 3.29 1.56 -20.31
C GLY A 37 3.01 2.86 -21.10
N THR A 38 1.80 3.41 -21.03
CA THR A 38 1.48 4.71 -21.65
C THR A 38 2.12 5.88 -20.90
N ARG A 39 2.22 7.06 -21.53
CA ARG A 39 2.64 8.31 -20.85
C ARG A 39 1.75 8.59 -19.63
N ALA A 40 0.44 8.43 -19.77
CA ALA A 40 -0.52 8.62 -18.67
C ALA A 40 -0.25 7.68 -17.50
N HIS A 41 -0.02 6.38 -17.76
CA HIS A 41 0.32 5.41 -16.71
C HIS A 41 1.63 5.78 -15.99
N ARG A 42 2.65 6.26 -16.72
CA ARG A 42 3.91 6.68 -16.12
C ARG A 42 3.76 7.91 -15.24
N VAL A 43 3.08 8.96 -15.71
CA VAL A 43 2.88 10.19 -14.94
C VAL A 43 2.10 9.91 -13.65
N LEU A 44 0.98 9.17 -13.74
CA LEU A 44 0.21 8.78 -12.57
C LEU A 44 1.02 7.87 -11.64
N GLY A 45 1.79 6.93 -12.19
CA GLY A 45 2.66 6.03 -11.44
C GLY A 45 3.72 6.77 -10.63
N TYR A 46 4.40 7.74 -11.24
CA TYR A 46 5.36 8.58 -10.51
C TYR A 46 4.68 9.41 -9.43
N GLY A 47 3.51 9.99 -9.70
CA GLY A 47 2.73 10.71 -8.71
C GLY A 47 2.37 9.84 -7.51
N TYR A 48 1.88 8.62 -7.75
CA TYR A 48 1.58 7.63 -6.71
C TYR A 48 2.82 7.26 -5.89
N VAL A 49 3.94 6.93 -6.55
CA VAL A 49 5.20 6.54 -5.87
C VAL A 49 5.72 7.69 -5.01
N VAL A 50 5.77 8.92 -5.53
CA VAL A 50 6.24 10.09 -4.78
C VAL A 50 5.34 10.36 -3.57
N ALA A 51 4.01 10.32 -3.75
CA ALA A 51 3.07 10.49 -2.64
C ALA A 51 3.27 9.41 -1.56
N MET A 52 3.42 8.14 -1.97
CA MET A 52 3.67 7.03 -1.04
C MET A 52 5.00 7.15 -0.30
N VAL A 53 6.08 7.57 -0.97
CA VAL A 53 7.39 7.76 -0.32
C VAL A 53 7.27 8.85 0.75
N ILE A 54 6.74 10.02 0.40
CA ILE A 54 6.64 11.14 1.34
C ILE A 54 5.70 10.79 2.50
N ALA A 55 4.56 10.14 2.23
CA ALA A 55 3.65 9.70 3.29
C ALA A 55 4.33 8.71 4.26
N ASN A 56 5.06 7.72 3.75
CA ASN A 56 5.78 6.76 4.60
C ASN A 56 6.91 7.43 5.41
N VAL A 57 7.67 8.34 4.81
CA VAL A 57 8.71 9.10 5.52
C VAL A 57 8.09 9.96 6.63
N ALA A 58 6.97 10.64 6.36
CA ALA A 58 6.24 11.42 7.35
C ALA A 58 5.74 10.57 8.53
N ALA A 59 5.30 9.33 8.26
CA ALA A 59 4.91 8.38 9.31
C ALA A 59 6.12 7.90 10.13
N LEU A 60 7.24 7.59 9.48
CA LEU A 60 8.47 7.12 10.15
C LEU A 60 9.12 8.18 11.04
N ALA A 61 8.93 9.46 10.72
CA ALA A 61 9.48 10.57 11.50
C ALA A 61 8.70 10.87 12.80
N ARG A 62 7.62 10.12 13.11
CA ARG A 62 6.66 10.51 14.16
C ARG A 62 6.48 9.45 15.23
N TYR A 63 7.06 9.75 16.39
CA TYR A 63 7.06 8.90 17.57
C TYR A 63 5.99 9.24 18.61
N GLY A 64 5.10 10.21 18.35
CA GLY A 64 4.20 10.78 19.35
C GLY A 64 3.15 9.82 19.92
N LEU A 65 2.88 8.67 19.30
CA LEU A 65 1.88 7.72 19.77
C LEU A 65 2.36 6.91 20.99
N THR A 66 3.61 6.47 20.97
CA THR A 66 4.19 5.56 21.98
C THR A 66 5.49 6.09 22.60
N GLY A 67 5.99 7.23 22.13
CA GLY A 67 7.32 7.76 22.49
C GLY A 67 8.48 7.04 21.81
N GLY A 68 8.22 6.03 20.97
CA GLY A 68 9.24 5.19 20.35
C GLY A 68 8.70 4.41 19.15
N PHE A 69 9.53 3.51 18.59
CA PHE A 69 9.13 2.68 17.45
C PHE A 69 7.91 1.82 17.80
N ASN A 70 6.98 1.68 16.86
CA ASN A 70 5.73 0.94 17.07
C ASN A 70 5.22 0.32 15.76
N LEU A 71 4.06 -0.32 15.82
CA LEU A 71 3.49 -1.05 14.70
C LEU A 71 3.23 -0.17 13.45
N PHE A 72 2.93 1.12 13.62
CA PHE A 72 2.75 2.03 12.48
C PHE A 72 4.06 2.32 11.74
N HIS A 73 5.18 2.37 12.46
CA HIS A 73 6.50 2.47 11.84
C HIS A 73 6.85 1.19 11.09
N ALA A 74 6.56 0.02 11.68
CA ALA A 74 6.75 -1.26 11.02
C ALA A 74 5.89 -1.38 9.74
N ALA A 75 4.64 -0.90 9.78
CA ALA A 75 3.76 -0.86 8.62
C ALA A 75 4.30 0.06 7.51
N ALA A 76 4.84 1.23 7.88
CA ALA A 76 5.48 2.13 6.91
C ALA A 76 6.72 1.51 6.26
N LEU A 77 7.56 0.81 7.04
CA LEU A 77 8.69 0.04 6.50
C LEU A 77 8.23 -1.09 5.57
N ALA A 78 7.19 -1.83 5.93
CA ALA A 78 6.61 -2.86 5.08
C ALA A 78 6.05 -2.28 3.77
N SER A 79 5.42 -1.10 3.82
CA SER A 79 4.97 -0.38 2.62
C SER A 79 6.15 -0.06 1.71
N LEU A 80 7.24 0.51 2.25
CA LEU A 80 8.45 0.80 1.48
C LEU A 80 9.10 -0.49 0.91
N ALA A 81 9.10 -1.57 1.69
CA ALA A 81 9.62 -2.87 1.26
C ALA A 81 8.86 -3.48 0.07
N THR A 82 7.63 -3.03 -0.21
CA THR A 82 6.89 -3.40 -1.43
C THR A 82 7.04 -2.36 -2.54
N LEU A 83 7.13 -1.08 -2.20
CA LEU A 83 7.23 0.03 -3.15
C LEU A 83 8.58 0.08 -3.87
N ILE A 84 9.67 -0.21 -3.15
CA ILE A 84 11.03 -0.20 -3.70
C ILE A 84 11.17 -1.30 -4.78
N PRO A 85 10.83 -2.58 -4.52
CA PRO A 85 10.81 -3.60 -5.57
C PRO A 85 9.85 -3.27 -6.73
N ALA A 86 8.67 -2.69 -6.45
CA ALA A 86 7.76 -2.27 -7.51
C ALA A 86 8.43 -1.29 -8.49
N SER A 87 9.12 -0.29 -7.95
CA SER A 87 9.81 0.75 -8.72
C SER A 87 11.03 0.18 -9.46
N TYR A 88 11.80 -0.68 -8.79
CA TYR A 88 12.94 -1.37 -9.37
C TYR A 88 12.54 -2.27 -10.55
N CYS A 89 11.50 -3.09 -10.39
CA CYS A 89 10.97 -3.92 -11.46
C CYS A 89 10.46 -3.08 -12.64
N ALA A 90 9.86 -1.91 -12.39
CA ALA A 90 9.44 -1.01 -13.47
C ALA A 90 10.63 -0.51 -14.31
N TRP A 91 11.71 -0.10 -13.63
CA TRP A 91 12.94 0.34 -14.28
C TRP A 91 13.60 -0.79 -15.06
N ARG A 92 13.81 -1.96 -14.43
CA ARG A 92 14.36 -3.16 -15.09
C ARG A 92 13.53 -3.59 -16.30
N ALA A 93 12.20 -3.61 -16.18
CA ALA A 93 11.30 -3.93 -17.27
C ALA A 93 11.42 -3.00 -18.49
N ARG A 94 11.79 -1.74 -18.24
CA ARG A 94 12.02 -0.74 -19.29
C ARG A 94 13.39 -0.94 -19.95
N VAL A 95 14.44 -1.17 -19.17
CA VAL A 95 15.82 -1.33 -19.68
C VAL A 95 15.98 -2.65 -20.43
N GLU A 96 15.44 -3.74 -19.88
CA GLU A 96 15.68 -5.10 -20.39
C GLU A 96 14.54 -5.63 -21.26
N ALA A 97 13.49 -4.83 -21.47
CA ALA A 97 12.23 -5.26 -22.07
C ALA A 97 11.59 -6.52 -21.45
N SER A 98 12.05 -6.96 -20.27
CA SER A 98 11.70 -8.23 -19.66
C SER A 98 10.21 -8.33 -19.30
N ARG A 99 9.54 -9.34 -19.86
CA ARG A 99 8.14 -9.66 -19.51
C ARG A 99 8.00 -10.03 -18.03
N GLY A 100 8.96 -10.78 -17.49
CA GLY A 100 8.97 -11.18 -16.08
C GLY A 100 8.99 -9.97 -15.15
N MET A 101 9.84 -8.97 -15.44
CA MET A 101 9.92 -7.74 -14.65
C MET A 101 8.63 -6.90 -14.72
N ARG A 102 7.93 -6.91 -15.87
CA ARG A 102 6.61 -6.24 -16.00
C ARG A 102 5.56 -6.91 -15.11
N VAL A 103 5.57 -8.24 -15.04
CA VAL A 103 4.67 -9.00 -14.16
C VAL A 103 5.01 -8.74 -12.69
N ALA A 104 6.29 -8.82 -12.32
CA ALA A 104 6.76 -8.55 -10.97
C ALA A 104 6.39 -7.11 -10.52
N HIS A 105 6.59 -6.11 -11.38
CA HIS A 105 6.14 -4.74 -11.14
C HIS A 105 4.64 -4.69 -10.82
N GLY A 106 3.80 -5.35 -11.61
CA GLY A 106 2.36 -5.38 -11.36
C GLY A 106 1.98 -6.06 -10.05
N ILE A 107 2.67 -7.15 -9.68
CA ILE A 107 2.45 -7.84 -8.41
C ILE A 107 2.82 -6.93 -7.23
N PHE A 108 4.01 -6.35 -7.22
CA PHE A 108 4.43 -5.44 -6.14
C PHE A 108 3.56 -4.19 -6.08
N MET A 109 3.16 -3.60 -7.21
CA MET A 109 2.22 -2.49 -7.23
C MET A 109 0.87 -2.86 -6.58
N SER A 110 0.39 -4.09 -6.79
CA SER A 110 -0.83 -4.59 -6.15
C SER A 110 -0.67 -4.63 -4.62
N TRP A 111 0.47 -5.11 -4.13
CA TRP A 111 0.78 -5.12 -2.70
C TRP A 111 0.91 -3.72 -2.10
N THR A 112 1.53 -2.76 -2.81
CA THR A 112 1.60 -1.38 -2.31
C THR A 112 0.21 -0.79 -2.11
N TYR A 113 -0.71 -1.07 -3.03
CA TYR A 113 -2.06 -0.52 -2.98
C TYR A 113 -2.93 -1.20 -1.93
N PHE A 114 -2.86 -2.52 -1.81
CA PHE A 114 -3.55 -3.23 -0.72
C PHE A 114 -3.03 -2.82 0.65
N GLY A 115 -1.70 -2.67 0.80
CA GLY A 115 -1.11 -2.15 2.04
C GLY A 115 -1.64 -0.76 2.39
N LEU A 116 -1.74 0.15 1.40
CA LEU A 116 -2.33 1.47 1.60
C LEU A 116 -3.82 1.41 1.97
N ALA A 117 -4.60 0.56 1.30
CA ALA A 117 -6.01 0.39 1.61
C ALA A 117 -6.23 -0.16 3.03
N ILE A 118 -5.41 -1.11 3.46
CA ILE A 118 -5.46 -1.65 4.83
C ILE A 118 -5.02 -0.60 5.85
N ALA A 119 -3.98 0.19 5.56
CA ALA A 119 -3.58 1.30 6.42
C ALA A 119 -4.73 2.32 6.60
N PHE A 120 -5.45 2.63 5.52
CA PHE A 120 -6.64 3.49 5.59
C PHE A 120 -7.76 2.87 6.45
N VAL A 121 -8.06 1.58 6.25
CA VAL A 121 -9.07 0.88 7.07
C VAL A 121 -8.64 0.85 8.54
N ALA A 122 -7.35 0.59 8.80
CA ALA A 122 -6.80 0.59 10.15
C ALA A 122 -6.93 1.97 10.81
N GLU A 123 -6.56 3.05 10.13
CA GLU A 123 -6.73 4.43 10.61
C GLU A 123 -8.21 4.77 10.86
N PHE A 124 -9.10 4.37 9.96
CA PHE A 124 -10.54 4.59 10.15
C PHE A 124 -11.07 3.83 11.38
N VAL A 125 -10.70 2.56 11.51
CA VAL A 125 -11.13 1.69 12.61
C VAL A 125 -10.57 2.19 13.95
N THR A 126 -9.30 2.58 14.03
CA THR A 126 -8.71 3.11 15.27
C THR A 126 -9.31 4.44 15.69
N ARG A 127 -9.75 5.28 14.74
CA ARG A 127 -10.48 6.52 15.03
C ARG A 127 -11.93 6.28 15.48
N ARG A 128 -12.62 5.29 14.90
CA ARG A 128 -14.04 5.01 15.21
C ARG A 128 -14.23 4.06 16.39
N MET A 129 -13.25 3.23 16.68
CA MET A 129 -13.29 2.22 17.74
C MET A 129 -12.04 2.36 18.64
N PRO A 130 -11.93 3.46 19.42
CA PRO A 130 -10.76 3.70 20.25
C PRO A 130 -10.49 2.58 21.27
N GLN A 131 -11.49 1.78 21.64
CA GLN A 131 -11.31 0.58 22.48
C GLN A 131 -10.33 -0.47 21.90
N LEU A 132 -10.09 -0.48 20.58
CA LEU A 132 -9.11 -1.39 19.96
C LEU A 132 -7.68 -1.06 20.38
N LEU A 133 -7.40 0.20 20.72
CA LEU A 133 -6.08 0.69 21.12
C LEU A 133 -5.95 0.97 22.63
N HIS A 134 -6.99 0.72 23.44
CA HIS A 134 -6.98 0.98 24.88
C HIS A 134 -7.08 -0.30 25.73
N GLY A 135 -6.47 -0.29 26.91
CA GLY A 135 -6.52 -1.39 27.89
C GLY A 135 -5.55 -2.53 27.59
N ASP A 136 -5.52 -3.50 28.49
CA ASP A 136 -4.60 -4.65 28.42
C ASP A 136 -4.82 -5.44 27.13
N GLY A 137 -3.73 -5.74 26.41
CA GLY A 137 -3.78 -6.47 25.14
C GLY A 137 -4.21 -5.66 23.91
N ALA A 138 -4.33 -4.32 23.99
CA ALA A 138 -4.68 -3.47 22.84
C ALA A 138 -3.79 -3.70 21.60
N TRP A 139 -2.47 -3.73 21.78
CA TRP A 139 -1.53 -3.98 20.70
C TRP A 139 -1.68 -5.36 20.07
N ILE A 140 -2.04 -6.38 20.87
CA ILE A 140 -2.30 -7.74 20.37
C ILE A 140 -3.57 -7.73 19.52
N ARG A 141 -4.68 -7.14 20.01
CA ARG A 141 -5.94 -7.06 19.26
C ARG A 141 -5.74 -6.34 17.91
N PHE A 142 -5.04 -5.21 17.93
CA PHE A 142 -4.75 -4.45 16.73
C PHE A 142 -3.82 -5.21 15.77
N SER A 143 -2.81 -5.92 16.29
CA SER A 143 -1.91 -6.75 15.48
C SER A 143 -2.63 -7.93 14.83
N VAL A 144 -3.53 -8.60 15.56
CA VAL A 144 -4.36 -9.68 15.01
C VAL A 144 -5.28 -9.15 13.90
N PHE A 145 -5.95 -8.01 14.13
CA PHE A 145 -6.75 -7.34 13.10
C PHE A 145 -5.93 -7.02 11.84
N LEU A 146 -4.74 -6.45 12.01
CA LEU A 146 -3.84 -6.13 10.92
C LEU A 146 -3.38 -7.39 10.18
N LEU A 147 -3.03 -8.46 10.90
CA LEU A 147 -2.63 -9.73 10.31
C LEU A 147 -3.75 -10.35 9.48
N LEU A 148 -4.97 -10.43 10.02
CA LEU A 148 -6.12 -11.00 9.32
C LEU A 148 -6.45 -10.24 8.03
N THR A 149 -6.39 -8.91 8.06
CA THR A 149 -6.61 -8.08 6.85
C THR A 149 -5.51 -8.27 5.81
N MET A 150 -4.26 -8.42 6.25
CA MET A 150 -3.12 -8.72 5.36
C MET A 150 -3.24 -10.11 4.72
N LEU A 151 -3.64 -11.12 5.49
CA LEU A 151 -3.87 -12.48 4.99
C LEU A 151 -5.02 -12.51 3.98
N LEU A 152 -6.12 -11.80 4.26
CA LEU A 152 -7.25 -11.68 3.34
C LEU A 152 -6.83 -11.00 2.02
N ALA A 153 -6.09 -9.90 2.10
CA ALA A 153 -5.59 -9.22 0.90
C ALA A 153 -4.59 -10.09 0.10
N GLY A 154 -3.75 -10.85 0.79
CA GLY A 154 -2.85 -11.82 0.17
C GLY A 154 -3.59 -12.93 -0.56
N TRP A 155 -4.57 -13.54 0.10
CA TRP A 155 -5.45 -14.54 -0.50
C TRP A 155 -6.19 -13.98 -1.72
N MET A 156 -6.75 -12.77 -1.61
CA MET A 156 -7.46 -12.13 -2.71
C MET A 156 -6.53 -11.82 -3.89
N THR A 157 -5.31 -11.34 -3.62
CA THR A 157 -4.30 -11.07 -4.66
C THR A 157 -3.91 -12.36 -5.39
N GLN A 158 -3.61 -13.43 -4.64
CA GLN A 158 -3.29 -14.74 -5.22
C GLN A 158 -4.45 -15.30 -6.04
N ARG A 159 -5.68 -15.19 -5.52
CA ARG A 159 -6.90 -15.64 -6.21
C ARG A 159 -7.08 -14.92 -7.55
N LEU A 160 -6.91 -13.61 -7.58
CA LEU A 160 -7.01 -12.80 -8.81
C LEU A 160 -5.92 -13.15 -9.83
N ILE A 161 -4.70 -13.41 -9.37
CA ILE A 161 -3.59 -13.85 -10.24
C ILE A 161 -3.91 -15.22 -10.85
N ASN A 162 -4.32 -16.19 -10.03
CA ASN A 162 -4.63 -17.54 -10.48
C ASN A 162 -5.76 -17.56 -11.50
N LEU A 163 -6.82 -16.77 -11.29
CA LEU A 163 -7.93 -16.65 -12.25
C LEU A 163 -7.47 -16.12 -13.61
N ARG A 164 -6.52 -15.17 -13.64
CA ARG A 164 -5.96 -14.64 -14.89
C ARG A 164 -5.06 -15.65 -15.60
N ILE A 165 -4.30 -16.45 -14.85
CA ILE A 165 -3.45 -17.52 -15.42
C ILE A 165 -4.33 -18.61 -16.04
N LEU A 166 -5.35 -19.09 -15.31
CA LEU A 166 -6.28 -20.12 -15.79
C LEU A 166 -7.00 -19.67 -17.07
N LYS A 167 -7.52 -18.44 -17.09
CA LYS A 167 -8.19 -17.89 -18.28
C LYS A 167 -7.26 -17.81 -19.51
N ARG A 168 -5.97 -17.54 -19.30
CA ARG A 168 -4.98 -17.45 -20.38
C ARG A 168 -4.48 -18.81 -20.86
N GLY A 169 -4.57 -19.85 -20.02
CA GLY A 169 -4.26 -21.23 -20.39
C GLY A 169 -5.39 -21.94 -21.12
N SER A 170 -6.64 -21.46 -20.98
CA SER A 170 -7.80 -21.99 -21.71
C SER A 170 -8.00 -21.38 -23.10
N GLU A 171 -7.23 -20.35 -23.49
CA GLU A 171 -7.25 -19.81 -24.86
C GLU A 171 -6.45 -20.75 -25.78
N PRO A 172 -7.02 -21.25 -26.88
CA PRO A 172 -6.29 -22.11 -27.81
C PRO A 172 -5.07 -21.35 -28.38
N PRO A 173 -3.94 -22.04 -28.63
CA PRO A 173 -2.75 -21.39 -29.18
C PRO A 173 -3.11 -20.68 -30.48
N SER A 174 -2.82 -19.38 -30.55
CA SER A 174 -2.98 -18.60 -31.78
C SER A 174 -2.09 -19.22 -32.85
N SER A 175 -2.68 -19.74 -33.92
CA SER A 175 -1.97 -20.17 -35.12
C SER A 175 -1.19 -18.97 -35.68
N GLN A 176 0.13 -18.97 -35.47
CA GLN A 176 1.08 -18.17 -36.23
C GLN A 176 1.55 -18.99 -37.41
#